data_AF-A0A9E3EHA7-F1
#
_entry.id   AF-A0A9E3EHA7-F1
#
_cell.length_a   1.000
_cell.length_b   1.000
_cell.length_c   1.000
_cell.angle_alpha   90.00
_cell.angle_beta   90.00
_cell.angle_gamma   90.00
#
_symmetry.space_group_name_H-M   'P 1'
#
loop_
_entity.id
_entity.type
_entity.pdbx_description
1 polymer ?
#
loop_
_entity_poly.entity_id
_entity_poly.type
_entity_poly.pdbx_seq_one_letter_code
_entity_poly.pdbx_strand_id
1 'polypeptide(L)' 'MKTKAAVAYRAGAPLVVESVDIEGPRAGEVLVEIKASGVCHTDEFTRSGA' A
#
# COMPACT_ATOMS: atom_id res chain seq x y z
N MET A 1 13.85 -4.41 2.14
CA MET A 1 13.71 -4.80 0.73
C MET A 1 13.07 -3.65 -0.02
N LYS A 2 13.70 -3.16 -1.10
CA LYS A 2 13.10 -2.11 -1.94
C LYS A 2 12.04 -2.71 -2.86
N THR A 3 10.83 -2.15 -2.83
CA THR A 3 9.72 -2.55 -3.70
C THR A 3 8.88 -1.34 -4.12
N LYS A 4 8.05 -1.50 -5.15
CA LYS A 4 7.14 -0.45 -5.64
C LYS A 4 5.80 -0.54 -4.92
N ALA A 5 5.28 0.57 -4.42
CA ALA A 5 4.00 0.66 -3.73
C ALA A 5 3.20 1.89 -4.18
N ALA A 6 1.88 1.84 -4.03
CA ALA A 6 0.98 2.98 -4.18
C ALA A 6 0.67 3.55 -2.79
N VAL A 7 1.11 4.78 -2.51
CA VAL A 7 1.09 5.40 -1.18
C VAL A 7 0.11 6.57 -1.16
N ALA A 8 -0.77 6.60 -0.16
CA ALA A 8 -1.64 7.74 0.13
C ALA A 8 -1.03 8.61 1.24
N TYR A 9 -0.53 9.80 0.91
CA TYR A 9 0.08 10.70 1.90
C TYR A 9 -0.93 11.54 2.69
N ARG A 10 -2.08 11.83 2.09
CA ARG A 10 -3.17 12.59 2.72
C ARG A 10 -4.50 12.30 2.05
N ALA A 11 -5.59 12.49 2.79
CA ALA A 11 -6.94 12.43 2.27
C ALA A 11 -7.13 13.36 1.05
N GLY A 12 -7.89 12.89 0.07
CA GLY A 12 -8.23 13.61 -1.15
C GLY A 12 -7.10 13.66 -2.20
N ALA A 13 -5.85 13.34 -1.85
CA ALA A 13 -4.74 13.31 -2.80
C ALA A 13 -4.69 12.01 -3.62
N PRO A 14 -4.17 12.04 -4.86
CA PRO A 14 -3.95 10.82 -5.63
C PRO A 14 -2.92 9.93 -4.95
N LEU A 15 -2.99 8.62 -5.22
CA LEU A 15 -1.94 7.68 -4.82
C LEU A 15 -0.64 8.01 -5.55
N VAL A 16 0.47 8.02 -4.82
CA VAL A 16 1.81 8.18 -5.38
C VAL A 16 2.45 6.82 -5.52
N VAL A 17 2.92 6.49 -6.72
CA VAL A 17 3.58 5.21 -6.96
C VAL A 17 5.09 5.38 -6.83
N GLU A 18 5.67 4.81 -5.79
CA GLU A 18 7.07 5.04 -5.44
C GLU A 18 7.77 3.78 -4.92
N SER A 19 9.09 3.90 -4.72
CA SER A 19 9.90 2.84 -4.11
C SER A 19 9.92 3.00 -2.59
N VAL A 20 9.56 1.94 -1.87
CA VAL A 20 9.56 1.88 -0.40
C VAL A 20 10.47 0.76 0.09
N ASP A 21 10.97 0.91 1.31
CA ASP A 21 11.77 -0.11 2.01
C ASP A 21 10.88 -0.90 2.98
N ILE A 22 10.78 -2.21 2.76
CA ILE A 22 10.02 -3.15 3.61
C ILE A 22 10.98 -3.95 4.48
N GLU A 23 10.76 -3.93 5.79
CA GLU A 23 11.51 -4.77 6.74
C GLU A 23 11.15 -6.26 6.58
N GLY A 24 12.04 -7.15 7.04
CA GLY A 24 11.74 -8.57 7.09
C GLY A 24 10.62 -8.89 8.10
N PRO A 25 9.92 -10.03 7.94
CA PRO A 25 8.85 -10.42 8.86
C PRO A 25 9.42 -10.71 10.27
N ARG A 26 8.65 -10.36 11.29
CA ARG A 26 8.93 -10.68 12.69
C ARG A 26 8.36 -12.07 13.06
N ALA A 27 8.53 -12.47 14.32
CA ALA A 27 7.97 -13.72 14.82
C ALA A 27 6.43 -13.75 14.68
N GLY A 28 5.92 -14.72 13.92
CA GLY A 28 4.49 -14.85 13.64
C GLY A 28 3.99 -14.09 12.40
N GLU A 29 4.86 -13.38 11.68
CA GLU A 29 4.51 -12.66 10.46
C GLU A 29 4.98 -13.40 9.20
N VAL A 30 4.34 -13.10 8.06
CA VAL A 30 4.73 -13.60 6.74
C VAL A 30 4.89 -12.42 5.80
N LEU A 31 6.02 -12.39 5.09
CA LEU A 31 6.23 -11.45 4.00
C LEU A 31 5.73 -12.07 2.69
N VAL A 32 4.79 -11.39 2.03
CA VAL A 32 4.11 -11.89 0.83
C VAL A 32 4.52 -11.07 -0.40
N GLU A 33 4.83 -11.75 -1.49
CA GLU A 33 4.99 -11.12 -2.80
C GLU A 33 3.62 -11.00 -3.49
N ILE A 34 3.12 -9.75 -3.64
CA ILE A 34 1.83 -9.49 -4.28
C ILE A 34 1.97 -9.61 -5.81
N LYS A 35 1.35 -10.64 -6.41
CA LYS A 35 1.33 -10.84 -7.87
C LYS A 35 0.22 -10.07 -8.57
N ALA A 36 -0.92 -9.89 -7.91
CA ALA A 36 -2.06 -9.13 -8.40
C ALA A 36 -2.83 -8.51 -7.22
N SER A 37 -3.45 -7.35 -7.46
CA SER A 37 -4.33 -6.67 -6.50
C SER A 37 -5.44 -5.95 -7.26
N GLY A 38 -6.58 -5.75 -6.59
CA GLY A 38 -7.72 -4.96 -7.09
C GLY A 38 -8.06 -3.83 -6.13
N VAL A 39 -8.79 -2.84 -6.61
CA VAL A 39 -9.26 -1.71 -5.78
C VAL A 39 -10.69 -1.99 -5.33
N CYS A 40 -10.91 -1.97 -4.02
CA CYS A 40 -12.23 -1.98 -3.40
C CYS A 40 -12.76 -0.55 -3.24
N HIS A 41 -14.08 -0.41 -3.15
CA HIS A 41 -14.70 0.87 -2.80
C HIS A 41 -14.19 1.43 -1.46
N THR A 42 -13.87 0.57 -0.49
CA THR A 42 -13.36 0.98 0.83
C THR A 42 -11.97 1.63 0.75
N ASP A 43 -11.13 1.21 -0.21
CA ASP A 43 -9.83 1.85 -0.43
C ASP A 43 -10.02 3.30 -0.89
N GLU A 44 -10.96 3.53 -1.80
CA GLU A 44 -11.30 4.87 -2.31
C GLU A 44 -11.99 5.74 -1.26
N PHE A 45 -12.88 5.16 -0.46
CA PHE A 45 -13.49 5.87 0.68
C PHE A 45 -12.39 6.42 1.61
N THR A 46 -11.42 5.58 1.97
CA THR A 46 -10.29 5.98 2.82
C THR A 46 -9.38 7.01 2.13
N ARG A 47 -9.04 6.79 0.85
CA ARG A 47 -8.17 7.71 0.07
C ARG A 47 -8.81 9.08 -0.11
N SER A 48 -10.11 9.13 -0.42
CA SER A 48 -10.85 10.38 -0.63
C SER A 48 -11.03 11.18 0.66
N GLY A 49 -11.09 10.49 1.81
CA GLY A 49 -11.37 11.11 3.11
C GLY A 49 -12.83 11.52 3.29
N ALA A 50 -13.73 10.86 2.54
CA ALA A 50 -15.17 11.02 2.63
C ALA A 50 -15.76 10.32 3.87
#